data_AF-A0A2R8C5A0-F1
#
_entry.id   AF-A0A2R8C5A0-F1
#
_cell.length_a   1.000
_cell.length_b   1.000
_cell.length_c   1.000
_cell.angle_alpha   90.00
_cell.angle_beta   90.00
_cell.angle_gamma   90.00
#
_symmetry.space_group_name_H-M   'P 1'
#
loop_
_entity.id
_entity.type
_entity.pdbx_description
1 polymer ?
#
loop_
_entity_poly.entity_id
_entity_poly.type
_entity_poly.pdbx_seq_one_letter_code
_entity_poly.pdbx_strand_id
1 'polypeptide(L)'
;MSIINAFGGVLPDENDPEFNNRMRDLLEWLLGLPGQFNGLSASEFFQVVENGLDQTPGRLLRVGSFGLGATDSVEVRLIDGQVPLASGFYAGAGGSSDIATFPDSTSRYSPIINATRRIGDDSFTIRRLFFSQNRILVMGSGDSGATWSGPNAMFGTDDVVGAVSQAGGAITGAVIERGGNANGEYVRFADGTQICWHVLDLVGGGDVTISANWTFPAGFTGDPVVHMTAKVPPTSGTRERSYWTGSGALSRSLSVSMNAVWPANTSESHQVLAVGRWY
;
A
#
# COMPACT_ATOMS: atom_id res chain seq x y z
N MET A 1 -69.85 7.61 17.59
CA MET A 1 -69.73 6.28 16.98
C MET A 1 -68.44 5.66 17.51
N SER A 2 -68.43 4.43 18.03
CA SER A 2 -67.17 3.86 18.56
C SER A 2 -66.23 3.50 17.41
N ILE A 3 -64.92 3.52 17.68
CA ILE A 3 -63.88 3.16 16.70
C ILE A 3 -64.10 1.76 16.12
N ILE A 4 -64.55 0.82 16.95
CA ILE A 4 -64.86 -0.56 16.56
C ILE A 4 -66.01 -0.60 15.52
N ASN A 5 -67.01 0.26 15.67
CA ASN A 5 -68.16 0.30 14.77
C ASN A 5 -67.84 0.96 13.42
N ALA A 6 -66.82 1.83 13.37
CA ALA A 6 -66.36 2.45 12.12
C ALA A 6 -65.61 1.46 11.21
N PHE A 7 -64.98 0.42 11.78
CA PHE A 7 -64.17 -0.57 11.06
C PHE A 7 -64.79 -1.97 11.03
N GLY A 8 -66.12 -2.08 11.20
CA GLY A 8 -66.81 -3.37 11.12
C GLY A 8 -66.36 -4.41 12.16
N GLY A 9 -65.78 -3.98 13.27
CA GLY A 9 -65.34 -4.86 14.37
C GLY A 9 -63.87 -5.26 14.37
N VAL A 10 -63.07 -4.90 13.35
CA VAL A 10 -61.66 -5.31 13.25
C VAL A 10 -60.76 -4.08 13.15
N LEU A 11 -59.94 -3.85 14.17
CA LEU A 11 -58.92 -2.81 14.14
C LEU A 11 -57.70 -3.29 13.33
N PRO A 12 -56.89 -2.38 12.75
CA PRO A 12 -55.67 -2.76 12.06
C PRO A 12 -54.72 -3.50 13.01
N ASP A 13 -54.38 -4.75 12.66
CA ASP A 13 -53.36 -5.57 13.32
C ASP A 13 -52.10 -5.53 12.45
N GLU A 14 -50.92 -5.37 13.07
CA GLU A 14 -49.62 -5.35 12.38
C GLU A 14 -49.35 -6.60 11.53
N ASN A 15 -50.06 -7.70 11.80
CA ASN A 15 -49.96 -8.96 11.07
C ASN A 15 -51.00 -9.12 9.94
N ASP A 16 -51.86 -8.12 9.71
CA ASP A 16 -52.89 -8.16 8.68
C ASP A 16 -52.28 -7.91 7.28
N PRO A 17 -52.55 -8.77 6.26
CA PRO A 17 -52.10 -8.54 4.89
C PRO A 17 -52.57 -7.21 4.29
N GLU A 18 -53.67 -6.66 4.79
CA GLU A 18 -54.24 -5.37 4.41
C GLU A 18 -54.00 -4.28 5.46
N PHE A 19 -53.06 -4.48 6.40
CA PHE A 19 -52.75 -3.53 7.49
C PHE A 19 -52.62 -2.09 6.99
N ASN A 20 -51.93 -1.89 5.86
CA ASN A 20 -51.71 -0.58 5.27
C ASN A 20 -53.01 0.11 4.83
N ASN A 21 -53.95 -0.65 4.25
CA ASN A 21 -55.24 -0.10 3.82
C ASN A 21 -56.10 0.23 5.05
N ARG A 22 -56.15 -0.67 6.04
CA ARG A 22 -56.94 -0.46 7.26
C ARG A 22 -56.39 0.65 8.14
N MET A 23 -55.08 0.82 8.20
CA MET A 23 -54.44 1.92 8.93
C MET A 23 -54.71 3.27 8.26
N ARG A 24 -54.82 3.32 6.93
CA ARG A 24 -55.26 4.54 6.20
C ARG A 24 -56.70 4.88 6.56
N ASP A 25 -57.60 3.92 6.47
CA ASP A 25 -59.01 4.14 6.81
C ASP A 25 -59.15 4.61 8.27
N LEU A 26 -58.34 4.05 9.18
CA LEU A 26 -58.26 4.46 10.59
C LEU A 26 -57.82 5.91 10.76
N LEU A 27 -56.77 6.33 10.06
CA LEU A 27 -56.26 7.70 10.13
C LEU A 27 -57.25 8.70 9.50
N GLU A 28 -57.89 8.35 8.38
CA GLU A 28 -58.94 9.18 7.77
C GLU A 28 -60.11 9.41 8.72
N TRP A 29 -60.54 8.34 9.39
CA TRP A 29 -61.62 8.41 10.37
C TRP A 29 -61.24 9.25 11.59
N LEU A 30 -60.04 9.04 12.15
CA LEU A 30 -59.58 9.74 13.36
C LEU A 30 -59.36 11.24 13.10
N LEU A 31 -58.92 11.60 11.90
CA LEU A 31 -58.65 12.99 11.50
C LEU A 31 -59.90 13.69 10.93
N GLY A 32 -60.98 12.97 10.66
CA GLY A 32 -62.21 13.53 10.09
C GLY A 32 -62.04 14.06 8.67
N LEU A 33 -61.11 13.49 7.90
CA LEU A 33 -60.67 13.96 6.60
C LEU A 33 -60.81 12.85 5.54
N PRO A 34 -62.04 12.49 5.15
CA PRO A 34 -62.29 11.35 4.28
C PRO A 34 -61.69 11.56 2.88
N GLY A 35 -60.95 10.55 2.41
CA GLY A 35 -60.35 10.53 1.09
C GLY A 35 -59.15 11.44 0.87
N GLN A 36 -58.57 12.02 1.92
CA GLN A 36 -57.31 12.77 1.80
C GLN A 36 -56.11 11.87 1.45
N PHE A 37 -56.17 10.57 1.73
CA PHE A 37 -55.12 9.63 1.37
C PHE A 37 -55.48 8.76 0.15
N ASN A 38 -56.65 9.01 -0.47
CA ASN A 38 -57.04 8.37 -1.73
C ASN A 38 -56.13 8.81 -2.86
N GLY A 39 -55.49 7.84 -3.51
CA GLY A 39 -54.56 8.08 -4.61
C GLY A 39 -53.09 8.15 -4.21
N LEU A 40 -52.78 8.18 -2.90
CA LEU A 40 -51.41 7.99 -2.43
C LEU A 40 -51.04 6.51 -2.54
N SER A 41 -50.18 6.17 -3.47
CA SER A 41 -49.57 4.86 -3.62
C SER A 41 -48.87 4.40 -2.33
N ALA A 42 -48.62 3.09 -2.20
CA ALA A 42 -47.80 2.56 -1.10
C ALA A 42 -46.41 3.21 -1.06
N SER A 43 -45.92 3.63 -2.22
CA SER A 43 -44.64 4.31 -2.39
C SER A 43 -44.72 5.79 -1.94
N GLU A 44 -45.87 6.45 -2.03
CA GLU A 44 -46.08 7.79 -1.45
C GLU A 44 -46.29 7.77 0.08
N PHE A 45 -46.69 6.63 0.64
CA PHE A 45 -46.94 6.46 2.07
C PHE A 45 -45.74 5.88 2.82
N PHE A 46 -45.02 4.95 2.20
CA PHE A 46 -43.72 4.44 2.64
C PHE A 46 -42.68 4.95 1.67
N GLN A 47 -41.92 5.93 2.13
CA GLN A 47 -40.78 6.50 1.43
C GLN A 47 -39.70 5.42 1.22
N VAL A 48 -39.86 4.49 0.29
CA VAL A 48 -38.87 3.46 -0.06
C VAL A 48 -38.60 3.55 -1.56
N VAL A 49 -37.34 3.61 -1.97
CA VAL A 49 -36.92 3.84 -3.37
C VAL A 49 -37.23 2.61 -4.23
N GLU A 50 -37.80 2.79 -5.43
CA GLU A 50 -38.16 1.66 -6.33
C GLU A 50 -36.99 1.13 -7.18
N ASN A 51 -36.04 1.99 -7.58
CA ASN A 51 -34.84 1.59 -8.33
C ASN A 51 -33.69 2.61 -8.20
N GLY A 52 -32.51 2.26 -8.73
CA GLY A 52 -31.29 3.08 -8.62
C GLY A 52 -31.29 4.44 -9.35
N LEU A 53 -32.35 4.79 -10.10
CA LEU A 53 -32.50 6.07 -10.80
C LEU A 53 -33.60 6.96 -10.20
N ASP A 54 -34.33 6.50 -9.18
CA ASP A 54 -35.41 7.28 -8.57
C ASP A 54 -34.87 8.45 -7.74
N GLN A 55 -35.12 9.67 -8.25
CA GLN A 55 -34.68 10.95 -7.65
C GLN A 55 -35.79 11.64 -6.84
N THR A 56 -36.94 10.99 -6.62
CA THR A 56 -38.11 11.61 -5.98
C THR A 56 -37.80 12.08 -4.55
N PRO A 57 -38.00 13.37 -4.21
CA PRO A 57 -37.79 13.88 -2.87
C PRO A 57 -38.61 13.14 -1.81
N GLY A 58 -37.98 12.80 -0.68
CA GLY A 58 -38.63 12.16 0.46
C GLY A 58 -38.32 10.67 0.63
N ARG A 59 -37.87 9.92 -0.38
CA ARG A 59 -37.59 8.48 -0.25
C ARG A 59 -36.47 8.14 0.78
N LEU A 60 -36.65 7.10 1.60
CA LEU A 60 -35.65 6.57 2.56
C LEU A 60 -34.60 5.73 1.81
N LEU A 61 -33.43 6.34 1.63
CA LEU A 61 -32.14 5.82 1.14
C LEU A 61 -32.15 5.21 -0.28
N ARG A 62 -31.38 5.83 -1.19
CA ARG A 62 -31.10 5.33 -2.54
C ARG A 62 -30.21 4.09 -2.46
N VAL A 63 -30.28 3.20 -3.47
CA VAL A 63 -29.19 2.26 -3.72
C VAL A 63 -27.92 3.08 -3.98
N GLY A 64 -26.86 2.86 -3.20
CA GLY A 64 -25.65 3.70 -3.21
C GLY A 64 -25.62 4.82 -2.17
N SER A 65 -26.72 5.14 -1.47
CA SER A 65 -26.72 6.08 -0.34
C SER A 65 -25.94 5.59 0.88
N PHE A 66 -25.55 4.31 0.90
CA PHE A 66 -24.63 3.72 1.88
C PHE A 66 -23.16 3.77 1.41
N GLY A 67 -22.86 4.53 0.34
CA GLY A 67 -21.51 4.76 -0.18
C GLY A 67 -20.92 3.62 -1.00
N LEU A 68 -21.42 2.38 -0.86
CA LEU A 68 -21.02 1.23 -1.66
C LEU A 68 -21.97 1.04 -2.86
N GLY A 69 -21.42 0.82 -4.05
CA GLY A 69 -22.20 0.51 -5.27
C GLY A 69 -22.43 1.68 -6.25
N ALA A 70 -21.85 2.87 -5.98
CA ALA A 70 -21.79 3.94 -6.96
C ALA A 70 -20.59 3.75 -7.91
N THR A 71 -20.81 3.90 -9.22
CA THR A 71 -19.77 3.66 -10.25
C THR A 71 -18.98 4.93 -10.62
N ASP A 72 -19.56 6.12 -10.46
CA ASP A 72 -18.99 7.37 -11.01
C ASP A 72 -18.92 8.55 -10.01
N SER A 73 -19.61 8.46 -8.87
CA SER A 73 -19.60 9.57 -7.92
C SER A 73 -19.59 9.11 -6.46
N VAL A 74 -18.51 9.46 -5.77
CA VAL A 74 -18.53 9.61 -4.33
C VAL A 74 -19.03 11.01 -4.03
N GLU A 75 -20.05 11.12 -3.18
CA GLU A 75 -20.74 12.39 -2.87
C GLU A 75 -19.81 13.42 -2.23
N VAL A 76 -18.83 12.96 -1.44
CA VAL A 76 -17.87 13.82 -0.75
C VAL A 76 -16.49 13.74 -1.40
N ARG A 77 -16.11 14.81 -2.08
CA ARG A 77 -14.78 15.01 -2.67
C ARG A 77 -13.92 15.93 -1.81
N LEU A 78 -12.75 15.45 -1.41
CA LEU A 78 -11.83 16.14 -0.50
C LEU A 78 -10.83 17.00 -1.27
N ILE A 79 -10.76 18.28 -0.93
CA ILE A 79 -9.65 19.18 -1.31
C ILE A 79 -8.52 19.18 -0.27
N ASP A 80 -8.80 18.62 0.92
CA ASP A 80 -7.84 18.48 2.00
C ASP A 80 -7.83 17.02 2.50
N GLY A 81 -6.72 16.33 2.26
CA GLY A 81 -6.52 14.93 2.67
C GLY A 81 -6.38 14.73 4.18
N GLN A 82 -6.24 15.82 4.95
CA GLN A 82 -6.07 15.82 6.41
C GLN A 82 -7.29 16.37 7.15
N VAL A 83 -8.37 16.71 6.45
CA VAL A 83 -9.61 17.15 7.10
C VAL A 83 -10.20 16.02 7.97
N PRO A 84 -10.61 16.30 9.22
CA PRO A 84 -11.33 15.32 10.04
C PRO A 84 -12.67 14.95 9.41
N LEU A 85 -12.97 13.66 9.30
CA LEU A 85 -14.18 13.15 8.67
C LEU A 85 -14.77 12.01 9.51
N ALA A 86 -16.08 11.81 9.39
CA ALA A 86 -16.74 10.61 9.89
C ALA A 86 -16.22 9.35 9.18
N SER A 87 -16.50 8.18 9.75
CA SER A 87 -16.21 6.92 9.04
C SER A 87 -17.01 6.86 7.73
N GLY A 88 -16.38 6.47 6.62
CA GLY A 88 -17.06 6.42 5.33
C GLY A 88 -16.13 6.29 4.12
N PHE A 89 -16.74 6.39 2.94
CA PHE A 89 -16.08 6.37 1.64
C PHE A 89 -16.02 7.79 1.08
N TYR A 90 -14.84 8.17 0.60
CA TYR A 90 -14.51 9.51 0.12
C TYR A 90 -13.74 9.39 -1.20
N ALA A 91 -13.60 10.50 -1.92
CA ALA A 91 -12.68 10.60 -3.05
C ALA A 91 -11.89 11.90 -2.95
N GLY A 92 -10.71 11.98 -3.56
CA GLY A 92 -10.06 13.27 -3.73
C GLY A 92 -10.74 14.11 -4.82
N ALA A 93 -10.70 15.44 -4.67
CA ALA A 93 -11.25 16.38 -5.65
C ALA A 93 -10.38 16.52 -6.90
N GLY A 94 -9.07 16.22 -6.79
CA GLY A 94 -8.13 16.25 -7.90
C GLY A 94 -7.54 17.63 -8.21
N GLY A 95 -7.63 18.60 -7.29
CA GLY A 95 -7.06 19.93 -7.47
C GLY A 95 -5.54 19.94 -7.36
N SER A 96 -4.88 20.85 -8.09
CA SER A 96 -3.43 21.05 -8.03
C SER A 96 -2.97 21.63 -6.69
N SER A 97 -3.80 22.45 -6.04
CA SER A 97 -3.62 23.05 -4.72
C SER A 97 -3.61 22.05 -3.56
N ASP A 98 -4.14 20.85 -3.79
CA ASP A 98 -4.54 19.93 -2.72
C ASP A 98 -3.37 19.03 -2.27
N ILE A 99 -2.24 19.02 -2.99
CA ILE A 99 -1.18 18.01 -2.85
C ILE A 99 -0.52 17.99 -1.47
N ALA A 100 -0.51 19.12 -0.75
CA ALA A 100 0.24 19.25 0.50
C ALA A 100 -0.30 18.37 1.64
N THR A 101 -1.58 18.04 1.61
CA THR A 101 -2.24 17.25 2.66
C THR A 101 -2.62 15.84 2.21
N PHE A 102 -2.39 15.52 0.94
CA PHE A 102 -2.51 14.16 0.42
C PHE A 102 -1.16 13.43 0.48
N PRO A 103 -1.17 12.09 0.60
CA PRO A 103 0.07 11.30 0.62
C PRO A 103 0.97 11.47 -0.61
N ASP A 104 0.35 11.64 -1.79
CA ASP A 104 1.05 11.80 -3.06
C ASP A 104 0.17 12.49 -4.13
N SER A 105 0.73 12.73 -5.31
CA SER A 105 0.05 13.40 -6.43
C SER A 105 -1.08 12.59 -7.08
N THR A 106 -1.17 11.29 -6.84
CA THR A 106 -2.12 10.39 -7.51
C THR A 106 -3.32 10.05 -6.62
N SER A 107 -3.12 9.95 -5.31
CA SER A 107 -4.12 9.66 -4.29
C SER A 107 -5.27 10.68 -4.25
N ARG A 108 -5.02 11.92 -4.68
CA ARG A 108 -6.08 12.96 -4.84
C ARG A 108 -7.06 12.69 -5.98
N TYR A 109 -6.79 11.73 -6.86
CA TYR A 109 -7.71 11.33 -7.92
C TYR A 109 -8.39 10.00 -7.62
N SER A 110 -8.20 9.48 -6.41
CA SER A 110 -8.53 8.11 -6.07
C SER A 110 -9.58 7.98 -4.96
N PRO A 111 -10.17 6.79 -4.83
CA PRO A 111 -11.00 6.44 -3.68
C PRO A 111 -10.22 6.52 -2.36
N ILE A 112 -10.96 6.78 -1.28
CA ILE A 112 -10.46 6.91 0.08
C ILE A 112 -11.44 6.21 1.02
N ILE A 113 -10.91 5.47 1.98
CA ILE A 113 -11.70 4.92 3.09
C ILE A 113 -11.22 5.56 4.39
N ASN A 114 -12.15 6.12 5.15
CA ASN A 114 -11.88 6.71 6.45
C ASN A 114 -12.58 5.90 7.54
N ALA A 115 -11.86 5.57 8.60
CA ALA A 115 -12.40 4.95 9.79
C ALA A 115 -12.05 5.79 11.02
N THR A 116 -13.05 6.04 11.86
CA THR A 116 -12.91 6.74 13.13
C THR A 116 -13.25 5.83 14.29
N ARG A 117 -12.59 6.06 15.42
CA ARG A 117 -12.91 5.43 16.70
C ARG A 117 -12.92 6.48 17.79
N ARG A 118 -14.02 6.61 18.52
CA ARG A 118 -14.12 7.49 19.69
C ARG A 118 -13.15 7.03 20.78
N ILE A 119 -12.44 7.98 21.38
CA ILE A 119 -11.53 7.78 22.52
C ILE A 119 -11.84 8.70 23.71
N GLY A 120 -12.75 9.67 23.55
CA GLY A 120 -13.22 10.54 24.61
C GLY A 120 -14.42 11.38 24.17
N ASP A 121 -14.80 12.35 24.98
CA ASP A 121 -15.77 13.36 24.57
C ASP A 121 -15.14 14.26 23.50
N ASP A 122 -15.81 14.36 22.35
CA ASP A 122 -15.33 15.04 21.15
C ASP A 122 -13.92 14.64 20.67
N SER A 123 -13.44 13.47 21.11
CA SER A 123 -12.11 12.95 20.78
C SER A 123 -12.18 11.60 20.07
N PHE A 124 -11.49 11.49 18.96
CA PHE A 124 -11.46 10.29 18.13
C PHE A 124 -10.11 10.10 17.43
N THR A 125 -9.76 8.84 17.18
CA THR A 125 -8.64 8.49 16.30
C THR A 125 -9.13 8.30 14.88
N ILE A 126 -8.28 8.61 13.91
CA ILE A 126 -8.55 8.45 12.48
C ILE A 126 -7.55 7.46 11.87
N ARG A 127 -8.04 6.55 11.03
CA ARG A 127 -7.23 5.76 10.10
C ARG A 127 -7.82 5.88 8.70
N ARG A 128 -6.98 6.28 7.75
CA ARG A 128 -7.39 6.61 6.39
C ARG A 128 -6.55 5.86 5.38
N LEU A 129 -7.23 5.16 4.48
CA LEU A 129 -6.66 4.43 3.35
C LEU A 129 -6.84 5.28 2.09
N PHE A 130 -5.75 5.53 1.38
CA PHE A 130 -5.71 6.22 0.11
C PHE A 130 -5.29 5.23 -0.98
N PHE A 131 -6.15 5.03 -1.98
CA PHE A 131 -5.90 4.09 -3.07
C PHE A 131 -5.08 4.77 -4.17
N SER A 132 -3.80 5.00 -3.91
CA SER A 132 -2.85 5.55 -4.88
C SER A 132 -2.61 4.56 -6.02
N GLN A 133 -2.19 5.05 -7.19
CA GLN A 133 -2.20 4.35 -8.49
C GLN A 133 -1.97 2.83 -8.42
N ASN A 134 -0.84 2.40 -7.82
CA ASN A 134 -0.48 0.99 -7.66
C ASN A 134 -0.24 0.59 -6.20
N ARG A 135 -0.70 1.39 -5.22
CA ARG A 135 -0.41 1.14 -3.81
C ARG A 135 -1.49 1.69 -2.90
N ILE A 136 -1.65 1.10 -1.73
CA ILE A 136 -2.50 1.67 -0.69
C ILE A 136 -1.62 2.41 0.32
N LEU A 137 -1.89 3.69 0.53
CA LEU A 137 -1.20 4.50 1.52
C LEU A 137 -2.10 4.69 2.74
N VAL A 138 -1.54 4.52 3.93
CA VAL A 138 -2.21 4.69 5.21
C VAL A 138 -1.70 5.95 5.87
N MET A 139 -2.60 6.81 6.29
CA MET A 139 -2.32 7.88 7.25
C MET A 139 -3.26 7.76 8.44
N GLY A 140 -2.88 8.38 9.55
CA GLY A 140 -3.76 8.44 10.71
C GLY A 140 -3.47 9.59 11.63
N SER A 141 -4.47 9.90 12.44
CA SER A 141 -4.40 10.90 13.50
C SER A 141 -4.81 10.25 14.82
N GLY A 142 -4.15 10.64 15.91
CA GLY A 142 -4.48 10.23 17.28
C GLY A 142 -5.29 11.27 18.06
N ASP A 143 -5.50 12.46 17.46
CA ASP A 143 -5.90 13.70 18.14
C ASP A 143 -6.97 14.45 17.32
N SER A 144 -8.01 13.73 16.90
CA SER A 144 -9.15 14.30 16.15
C SER A 144 -8.77 15.05 14.87
N GLY A 145 -7.65 14.71 14.24
CA GLY A 145 -7.14 15.29 13.00
C GLY A 145 -6.25 16.51 13.16
N ALA A 146 -5.80 16.84 14.38
CA ALA A 146 -4.87 17.95 14.60
C ALA A 146 -3.44 17.64 14.12
N THR A 147 -2.98 16.40 14.30
CA THR A 147 -1.70 15.90 13.77
C THR A 147 -1.89 14.62 12.98
N TRP A 148 -1.12 14.49 11.90
CA TRP A 148 -1.16 13.35 10.99
C TRP A 148 0.18 12.64 10.94
N SER A 149 0.14 11.32 10.97
CA SER A 149 1.29 10.50 10.66
C SER A 149 1.72 10.73 9.21
N GLY A 150 3.02 10.55 8.94
CA GLY A 150 3.49 10.44 7.56
C GLY A 150 2.80 9.28 6.80
N PRO A 151 2.78 9.34 5.46
CA PRO A 151 2.20 8.29 4.64
C PRO A 151 2.96 6.98 4.79
N ASN A 152 2.24 5.89 5.04
CA ASN A 152 2.81 4.55 5.15
C ASN A 152 2.22 3.64 4.06
N ALA A 153 3.07 3.02 3.23
CA ALA A 153 2.62 2.14 2.18
C ALA A 153 2.30 0.73 2.71
N MET A 154 1.17 0.17 2.27
CA MET A 154 0.89 -1.25 2.42
C MET A 154 1.67 -2.02 1.36
N PHE A 155 2.46 -3.00 1.78
CA PHE A 155 3.25 -3.85 0.89
C PHE A 155 2.44 -5.06 0.42
N GLY A 156 2.46 -5.30 -0.88
CA GLY A 156 1.97 -6.52 -1.53
C GLY A 156 3.12 -7.44 -1.97
N THR A 157 2.77 -8.52 -2.66
CA THR A 157 3.75 -9.46 -3.22
C THR A 157 4.67 -8.81 -4.25
N ASP A 158 4.16 -7.83 -4.99
CA ASP A 158 4.88 -7.12 -6.06
C ASP A 158 5.95 -6.15 -5.49
N ASP A 159 5.84 -5.81 -4.20
CA ASP A 159 6.81 -4.93 -3.52
C ASP A 159 7.95 -5.72 -2.85
N VAL A 160 7.92 -7.06 -2.89
CA VAL A 160 8.95 -7.88 -2.24
C VAL A 160 10.24 -7.86 -3.05
N VAL A 161 10.14 -8.07 -4.37
CA VAL A 161 11.29 -8.12 -5.29
C VAL A 161 11.14 -7.09 -6.40
N GLY A 162 12.06 -6.14 -6.46
CA GLY A 162 12.04 -5.05 -7.43
C GLY A 162 13.15 -4.05 -7.16
N ALA A 163 13.08 -2.85 -7.76
CA ALA A 163 14.06 -1.82 -7.48
C ALA A 163 13.95 -1.32 -6.03
N VAL A 164 15.03 -1.42 -5.27
CA VAL A 164 15.11 -0.95 -3.89
C VAL A 164 15.50 0.52 -3.91
N SER A 165 14.71 1.36 -3.24
CA SER A 165 14.98 2.79 -3.11
C SER A 165 14.59 3.30 -1.72
N GLN A 166 15.22 4.40 -1.30
CA GLN A 166 15.05 5.00 0.01
C GLN A 166 15.14 6.53 -0.10
N ALA A 167 14.35 7.23 0.71
CA ALA A 167 14.41 8.68 0.89
C ALA A 167 14.23 9.05 2.36
N GLY A 168 15.11 9.90 2.93
CA GLY A 168 15.00 10.37 4.32
C GLY A 168 14.91 9.30 5.43
N GLY A 169 15.66 8.20 5.32
CA GLY A 169 15.59 7.00 6.17
C GLY A 169 14.44 6.02 5.86
N ALA A 170 13.47 6.37 4.99
CA ALA A 170 12.31 5.54 4.68
C ALA A 170 12.43 4.83 3.33
N ILE A 171 12.04 3.55 3.28
CA ILE A 171 12.02 2.74 2.07
C ILE A 171 10.88 3.23 1.17
N THR A 172 11.17 3.51 -0.10
CA THR A 172 10.21 4.00 -1.09
C THR A 172 9.95 3.02 -2.24
N GLY A 173 10.76 1.96 -2.33
CA GLY A 173 10.68 0.91 -3.35
C GLY A 173 10.50 -0.49 -2.75
N ALA A 174 10.98 -1.50 -3.47
CA ALA A 174 10.87 -2.89 -3.06
C ALA A 174 11.76 -3.24 -1.85
N VAL A 175 11.53 -4.40 -1.24
CA VAL A 175 12.31 -4.90 -0.09
C VAL A 175 13.66 -5.48 -0.53
N ILE A 176 13.70 -6.18 -1.66
CA ILE A 176 14.88 -6.85 -2.19
C ILE A 176 15.03 -6.51 -3.68
N GLU A 177 16.23 -6.13 -4.08
CA GLU A 177 16.61 -6.01 -5.49
C GLU A 177 17.70 -7.03 -5.78
N ARG A 178 17.62 -7.67 -6.94
CA ARG A 178 18.69 -8.53 -7.45
C ARG A 178 19.02 -8.11 -8.87
N GLY A 179 20.30 -7.99 -9.16
CA GLY A 179 20.78 -7.61 -10.48
C GLY A 179 22.17 -8.14 -10.75
N GLY A 180 22.66 -7.89 -11.96
CA GLY A 180 24.00 -8.28 -12.37
C GLY A 180 24.40 -7.58 -13.65
N ASN A 181 25.70 -7.48 -13.86
CA ASN A 181 26.31 -6.99 -15.09
C ASN A 181 27.63 -7.74 -15.35
N ALA A 182 28.41 -7.28 -16.34
CA ALA A 182 29.69 -7.89 -16.68
C ALA A 182 30.69 -7.93 -15.50
N ASN A 183 30.46 -7.13 -14.45
CA ASN A 183 31.26 -7.11 -13.24
C ASN A 183 30.62 -7.89 -12.08
N GLY A 184 29.73 -8.85 -12.34
CA GLY A 184 29.21 -9.77 -11.34
C GLY A 184 27.75 -9.52 -10.96
N GLU A 185 27.33 -10.09 -9.85
CA GLU A 185 25.96 -10.05 -9.35
C GLU A 185 25.87 -9.27 -8.03
N TYR A 186 24.68 -8.75 -7.74
CA TYR A 186 24.39 -8.12 -6.46
C TYR A 186 22.98 -8.42 -5.96
N VAL A 187 22.81 -8.32 -4.64
CA VAL A 187 21.54 -8.14 -3.97
C VAL A 187 21.59 -6.91 -3.10
N ARG A 188 20.52 -6.12 -3.16
CA ARG A 188 20.30 -4.96 -2.31
C ARG A 188 19.09 -5.23 -1.43
N PHE A 189 19.21 -4.90 -0.16
CA PHE A 189 18.14 -5.01 0.82
C PHE A 189 17.71 -3.60 1.26
N ALA A 190 16.43 -3.47 1.55
CA ALA A 190 15.84 -2.20 1.95
C ALA A 190 16.31 -1.69 3.32
N ASP A 191 17.01 -2.51 4.10
CA ASP A 191 17.68 -2.11 5.35
C ASP A 191 19.02 -1.38 5.14
N GLY A 192 19.44 -1.20 3.88
CA GLY A 192 20.71 -0.60 3.50
C GLY A 192 21.81 -1.61 3.20
N THR A 193 21.60 -2.91 3.43
CA THR A 193 22.60 -3.94 3.14
C THR A 193 22.72 -4.17 1.64
N GLN A 194 23.94 -4.21 1.13
CA GLN A 194 24.26 -4.61 -0.23
C GLN A 194 25.31 -5.72 -0.20
N ILE A 195 25.09 -6.73 -1.03
CA ILE A 195 26.01 -7.85 -1.21
C ILE A 195 26.34 -7.92 -2.70
N CYS A 196 27.61 -7.87 -3.05
CA CYS A 196 28.10 -8.11 -4.40
C CYS A 196 28.94 -9.38 -4.42
N TRP A 197 28.91 -10.14 -5.52
CA TRP A 197 29.79 -11.29 -5.72
C TRP A 197 30.16 -11.49 -7.19
N HIS A 198 31.31 -12.12 -7.42
CA HIS A 198 31.82 -12.46 -8.75
C HIS A 198 32.76 -13.66 -8.66
N VAL A 199 33.02 -14.30 -9.80
CA VAL A 199 34.21 -15.14 -10.02
C VAL A 199 35.25 -14.37 -10.84
N LEU A 200 36.43 -14.10 -10.28
CA LEU A 200 37.56 -13.50 -10.98
C LEU A 200 38.53 -14.58 -11.44
N ASP A 201 39.05 -14.46 -12.65
CA ASP A 201 40.15 -15.29 -13.13
C ASP A 201 41.47 -14.52 -12.93
N LEU A 202 42.33 -15.07 -12.08
CA LEU A 202 43.66 -14.52 -11.82
C LEU A 202 44.69 -15.28 -12.64
N VAL A 203 45.57 -14.55 -13.32
CA VAL A 203 46.61 -15.14 -14.16
C VAL A 203 47.97 -14.99 -13.47
N GLY A 204 48.70 -16.09 -13.36
CA GLY A 204 50.06 -16.11 -12.84
C GLY A 204 51.03 -15.31 -13.71
N GLY A 205 51.73 -14.34 -13.11
CA GLY A 205 52.78 -13.55 -13.78
C GLY A 205 54.18 -14.15 -13.70
N GLY A 206 54.36 -15.27 -12.98
CA GLY A 206 55.69 -15.78 -12.57
C GLY A 206 56.26 -15.07 -11.32
N ASP A 207 55.57 -14.05 -10.83
CA ASP A 207 55.86 -13.35 -9.58
C ASP A 207 55.20 -14.03 -8.37
N VAL A 208 55.69 -13.74 -7.16
CA VAL A 208 55.12 -14.23 -5.90
C VAL A 208 53.77 -13.58 -5.59
N THR A 209 53.53 -12.35 -6.07
CA THR A 209 52.30 -11.60 -5.81
C THR A 209 51.45 -11.50 -7.07
N ILE A 210 50.20 -11.94 -6.99
CA ILE A 210 49.22 -11.84 -8.07
C ILE A 210 48.11 -10.88 -7.63
N SER A 211 47.72 -9.96 -8.51
CA SER A 211 46.69 -8.96 -8.21
C SER A 211 45.66 -8.79 -9.32
N ALA A 212 44.43 -8.48 -8.94
CA ALA A 212 43.39 -8.01 -9.84
C ALA A 212 42.53 -6.94 -9.21
N ASN A 213 41.86 -6.17 -10.07
CA ASN A 213 40.86 -5.19 -9.68
C ASN A 213 39.47 -5.69 -10.09
N TRP A 214 38.54 -5.64 -9.16
CA TRP A 214 37.13 -5.93 -9.41
C TRP A 214 36.31 -4.66 -9.20
N THR A 215 35.70 -4.17 -10.27
CA THR A 215 34.66 -3.14 -10.17
C THR A 215 33.39 -3.77 -9.64
N PHE A 216 32.80 -3.26 -8.57
CA PHE A 216 31.57 -3.84 -8.05
C PHE A 216 30.40 -3.63 -9.04
N PRO A 217 29.50 -4.61 -9.19
CA PRO A 217 28.34 -4.50 -10.08
C PRO A 217 27.34 -3.44 -9.58
N ALA A 218 27.35 -3.12 -8.29
CA ALA A 218 26.64 -1.99 -7.68
C ALA A 218 27.57 -1.25 -6.70
N GLY A 219 27.50 0.07 -6.64
CA GLY A 219 28.33 0.89 -5.75
C GLY A 219 27.83 0.89 -4.30
N PHE A 220 28.76 0.99 -3.36
CA PHE A 220 28.52 1.17 -1.92
C PHE A 220 28.65 2.65 -1.52
N THR A 221 28.12 3.03 -0.36
CA THR A 221 28.27 4.39 0.20
C THR A 221 29.56 4.54 1.01
N GLY A 222 30.09 3.44 1.54
CA GLY A 222 31.37 3.37 2.23
C GLY A 222 32.13 2.10 1.84
N ASP A 223 33.30 1.90 2.44
CA ASP A 223 34.14 0.75 2.11
C ASP A 223 33.47 -0.55 2.59
N PRO A 224 33.20 -1.52 1.69
CA PRO A 224 32.59 -2.78 2.08
C PRO A 224 33.61 -3.72 2.74
N VAL A 225 33.10 -4.66 3.53
CA VAL A 225 33.87 -5.82 3.96
C VAL A 225 33.97 -6.80 2.80
N VAL A 226 35.18 -7.21 2.48
CA VAL A 226 35.47 -8.02 1.30
C VAL A 226 36.11 -9.35 1.70
N HIS A 227 35.67 -10.41 1.03
CA HIS A 227 36.19 -11.75 1.20
C HIS A 227 36.46 -12.38 -0.17
N MET A 228 37.46 -13.24 -0.23
CA MET A 228 37.81 -13.96 -1.44
C MET A 228 38.27 -15.36 -1.09
N THR A 229 37.97 -16.31 -1.95
CA THR A 229 38.41 -17.70 -1.82
C THR A 229 38.77 -18.26 -3.17
N ALA A 230 39.78 -19.14 -3.20
CA ALA A 230 40.07 -19.94 -4.39
C ALA A 230 38.85 -20.82 -4.70
N LYS A 231 38.48 -20.90 -5.98
CA LYS A 231 37.41 -21.77 -6.46
C LYS A 231 38.05 -23.07 -6.95
N VAL A 232 38.19 -24.03 -6.04
CA VAL A 232 38.78 -25.34 -6.38
C VAL A 232 37.84 -26.10 -7.32
N PRO A 233 38.27 -26.51 -8.53
CA PRO A 233 37.49 -27.38 -9.39
C PRO A 233 37.28 -28.75 -8.73
N PRO A 234 36.10 -29.40 -8.90
CA PRO A 234 35.82 -30.70 -8.28
C PRO A 234 36.72 -31.86 -8.78
N THR A 235 37.60 -31.61 -9.75
CA THR A 235 38.39 -32.63 -10.46
C THR A 235 39.90 -32.55 -10.25
N SER A 236 40.45 -31.55 -9.56
CA SER A 236 41.89 -31.46 -9.32
C SER A 236 42.29 -32.10 -7.98
N GLY A 237 43.11 -33.15 -8.04
CA GLY A 237 43.76 -33.76 -6.86
C GLY A 237 44.83 -32.88 -6.20
N THR A 238 44.96 -31.63 -6.62
CA THR A 238 45.95 -30.67 -6.13
C THR A 238 45.30 -29.79 -5.06
N ARG A 239 45.80 -29.88 -3.82
CA ARG A 239 45.43 -28.94 -2.76
C ARG A 239 46.08 -27.60 -3.06
N GLU A 240 45.35 -26.68 -3.68
CA GLU A 240 45.80 -25.29 -3.83
C GLU A 240 45.85 -24.60 -2.47
N ARG A 241 46.99 -23.95 -2.19
CA ARG A 241 47.27 -23.27 -0.93
C ARG A 241 47.45 -21.77 -1.22
N SER A 242 46.36 -21.11 -1.58
CA SER A 242 46.34 -19.67 -1.82
C SER A 242 46.30 -18.94 -0.48
N TYR A 243 47.36 -18.18 -0.16
CA TYR A 243 47.42 -17.37 1.04
C TYR A 243 47.10 -15.91 0.71
N TRP A 244 45.99 -15.44 1.27
CA TRP A 244 45.53 -14.06 1.18
C TRP A 244 46.42 -13.12 1.97
N THR A 245 46.90 -12.04 1.33
CA THR A 245 47.81 -11.08 1.97
C THR A 245 47.23 -9.69 2.13
N GLY A 246 46.17 -9.35 1.40
CA GLY A 246 45.43 -8.11 1.62
C GLY A 246 44.39 -7.84 0.54
N SER A 247 43.22 -7.38 0.98
CA SER A 247 42.14 -6.85 0.16
C SER A 247 41.91 -5.39 0.54
N GLY A 248 41.96 -4.48 -0.44
CA GLY A 248 41.64 -3.07 -0.26
C GLY A 248 40.34 -2.76 -0.99
N ALA A 249 39.31 -2.35 -0.26
CA ALA A 249 38.03 -2.00 -0.85
C ALA A 249 37.83 -0.48 -0.83
N LEU A 250 37.33 0.04 -1.93
CA LEU A 250 36.72 1.36 -2.05
C LEU A 250 35.24 1.18 -2.34
N SER A 251 34.45 2.23 -2.21
CA SER A 251 33.01 2.22 -2.52
C SER A 251 32.62 1.60 -3.87
N ARG A 252 33.52 1.52 -4.85
CA ARG A 252 33.22 1.02 -6.22
C ARG A 252 34.12 -0.10 -6.70
N SER A 253 35.18 -0.43 -5.98
CA SER A 253 36.14 -1.43 -6.46
C SER A 253 36.88 -2.11 -5.33
N LEU A 254 37.23 -3.36 -5.57
CA LEU A 254 38.15 -4.14 -4.75
C LEU A 254 39.48 -4.29 -5.49
N SER A 255 40.59 -3.98 -4.83
CA SER A 255 41.91 -4.44 -5.24
C SER A 255 42.31 -5.64 -4.40
N VAL A 256 42.69 -6.72 -5.05
CA VAL A 256 43.07 -7.97 -4.40
C VAL A 256 44.54 -8.25 -4.68
N SER A 257 45.27 -8.68 -3.66
CA SER A 257 46.56 -9.32 -3.80
C SER A 257 46.62 -10.64 -3.04
N MET A 258 47.34 -11.62 -3.59
CA MET A 258 47.66 -12.88 -2.91
C MET A 258 49.12 -13.25 -3.15
N ASN A 259 49.68 -14.01 -2.21
CA ASN A 259 50.94 -14.70 -2.44
C ASN A 259 50.65 -16.09 -2.98
N ALA A 260 51.06 -16.35 -4.22
CA ALA A 260 50.88 -17.64 -4.89
C ALA A 260 52.11 -17.95 -5.75
N VAL A 261 52.45 -19.24 -5.83
CA VAL A 261 53.51 -19.73 -6.74
C VAL A 261 52.81 -20.48 -7.86
N TRP A 262 52.47 -19.77 -8.93
CA TRP A 262 51.88 -20.33 -10.13
C TRP A 262 52.85 -20.24 -11.31
N PRO A 263 52.85 -21.22 -12.23
CA PRO A 263 53.51 -21.05 -13.50
C PRO A 263 53.00 -19.80 -14.23
N ALA A 264 53.86 -19.13 -14.99
CA ALA A 264 53.41 -18.01 -15.80
C ALA A 264 52.31 -18.46 -16.79
N ASN A 265 51.30 -17.62 -16.98
CA ASN A 265 50.16 -17.84 -17.88
C ASN A 265 49.20 -18.96 -17.47
N THR A 266 49.20 -19.41 -16.21
CA THR A 266 48.11 -20.25 -15.68
C THR A 266 47.02 -19.39 -15.07
N SER A 267 45.76 -19.69 -15.35
CA SER A 267 44.59 -18.98 -14.84
C SER A 267 43.90 -19.81 -13.76
N GLU A 268 43.61 -19.18 -12.62
CA GLU A 268 42.83 -19.79 -11.53
C GLU A 268 41.61 -18.92 -11.17
N SER A 269 40.45 -19.56 -11.09
CA SER A 269 39.20 -18.90 -10.73
C SER A 269 39.10 -18.69 -9.22
N HIS A 270 38.61 -17.53 -8.82
CA HIS A 270 38.46 -17.12 -7.44
C HIS A 270 37.08 -16.51 -7.21
N GLN A 271 36.39 -16.91 -6.15
CA GLN A 271 35.13 -16.30 -5.75
C GLN A 271 35.40 -15.11 -4.84
N VAL A 272 34.84 -13.95 -5.20
CA VAL A 272 34.86 -12.71 -4.41
C VAL A 272 33.46 -12.39 -3.91
N LEU A 273 33.40 -11.86 -2.69
CA LEU A 273 32.20 -11.38 -2.01
C LEU A 273 32.51 -10.02 -1.38
N ALA A 274 31.62 -9.04 -1.54
CA ALA A 274 31.68 -7.75 -0.87
C ALA A 274 30.35 -7.48 -0.17
N VAL A 275 30.38 -7.10 1.10
CA VAL A 275 29.21 -6.78 1.92
C VAL A 275 29.37 -5.39 2.51
N GLY A 276 28.38 -4.53 2.30
CA GLY A 276 28.45 -3.15 2.76
C GLY A 276 27.10 -2.45 2.74
N ARG A 277 27.13 -1.12 2.78
CA ARG A 277 25.94 -0.27 2.72
C ARG A 277 25.79 0.39 1.36
N TRP A 278 24.55 0.56 0.89
CA TRP A 278 24.26 1.30 -0.35
C TRP A 278 23.61 2.68 -0.15
N TYR A 279 23.22 3.00 1.09
CA TYR A 279 22.89 4.35 1.58
C TYR A 279 23.40 4.51 3.02
#